data_AF-A0A5N8VDA5-F1
#
_entry.id   AF-A0A5N8VDA5-F1
#
_cell.length_a   1.000
_cell.length_b   1.000
_cell.length_c   1.000
_cell.angle_alpha   90.00
_cell.angle_beta   90.00
_cell.angle_gamma   90.00
#
_symmetry.space_group_name_H-M   'P 1'
#
loop_
_entity.id
_entity.type
_entity.pdbx_description
1 polymer ?
#
loop_
_entity_poly.entity_id
_entity_poly.type
_entity_poly.pdbx_seq_one_letter_code
_entity_poly.pdbx_strand_id
1 'polypeptide(L)'
;MTVADELTPETPETESEEPIKQRKNGLYPGVSDELAESMKSGWADTELRGLEPIAQAAETAARRAALSARFPGERLVVPAGNLKTRSNDTEYAFRASTEYVYLTGNQTEDGVLVLEPTADGHRETIYLLPRSNRENGEFWLSGQGELWVGRRHSLTESEALYGIPAADVRELADKLREATGPVRVVRGHDAGIEAALTDKVTAERDEELRVFLSEARLVKDAFEIGELQKAVDSTVRGFEDVVKVLDRAEATSERYIEGTFFLRARVEGNDIGYGTIAAAGPHACTLHWVRNDGPVRSGDLLLLDAGVETHTLYTADVTRTLPVNGRFSEIQKKIYDAVYEAQEAGIEAVRPGGKYRDFHDAAQRVLTEKLVEWGLVEGPVERVLELGLQRRWTLHGTGHMLGLDVHDCAAARVESYVDGTLEPGMVLTVEPGLYFQADDLTVPEEYRGIGVRIEDDILVTEDGNRNLSDGLPRRSDEVESWMASLKG
;
A
#
# COMPACT_ATOMS: atom_id res chain seq x y z
N MET A 1 16.71 -14.24 -79.04
CA MET A 1 15.43 -14.47 -78.35
C MET A 1 15.77 -15.21 -77.07
N THR A 2 15.92 -14.53 -75.92
CA THR A 2 14.84 -14.04 -75.01
C THR A 2 14.08 -15.23 -74.41
N VAL A 3 13.88 -15.40 -73.11
CA VAL A 3 13.63 -14.42 -72.03
C VAL A 3 14.14 -15.00 -70.70
N ALA A 4 14.60 -14.12 -69.81
CA ALA A 4 14.96 -14.39 -68.42
C ALA A 4 13.69 -14.54 -67.55
N ASP A 5 13.63 -15.52 -66.66
CA ASP A 5 12.62 -15.56 -65.60
C ASP A 5 13.20 -14.93 -64.33
N GLU A 6 12.52 -13.88 -63.87
CA GLU A 6 12.79 -13.12 -62.65
C GLU A 6 12.52 -13.97 -61.41
N LEU A 7 13.48 -13.97 -60.50
CA LEU A 7 13.28 -14.38 -59.11
C LEU A 7 12.45 -13.30 -58.40
N THR A 8 11.16 -13.53 -58.21
CA THR A 8 10.36 -12.79 -57.25
C THR A 8 10.86 -13.12 -55.83
N PRO A 9 11.18 -12.14 -54.98
CA PRO A 9 11.52 -12.40 -53.60
C PRO A 9 10.25 -12.82 -52.85
N GLU A 10 10.28 -13.99 -52.20
CA GLU A 10 9.26 -14.40 -51.24
C GLU A 10 9.24 -13.39 -50.09
N THR A 11 8.14 -12.66 -49.98
CA THR A 11 7.79 -11.86 -48.81
C THR A 11 7.68 -12.81 -47.61
N PRO A 12 8.28 -12.51 -46.45
CA PRO A 12 8.09 -13.35 -45.27
C PRO A 12 6.60 -13.32 -44.91
N GLU A 13 5.98 -14.50 -44.82
CA GLU A 13 4.67 -14.65 -44.21
C GLU A 13 4.76 -14.13 -42.78
N THR A 14 4.11 -12.99 -42.53
CA THR A 14 3.84 -12.50 -41.18
C THR A 14 3.13 -13.62 -40.43
N GLU A 15 3.73 -14.08 -39.33
CA GLU A 15 3.08 -14.98 -38.38
C GLU A 15 1.68 -14.44 -38.08
N SER A 16 0.66 -15.23 -38.41
CA SER A 16 -0.73 -14.85 -38.19
C SER A 16 -0.95 -14.70 -36.69
N GLU A 17 -1.17 -13.47 -36.22
CA GLU A 17 -1.64 -13.21 -34.86
C GLU A 17 -2.85 -14.11 -34.56
N GLU A 18 -2.83 -14.81 -33.42
CA GLU A 18 -3.96 -15.66 -33.03
C GLU A 18 -5.25 -14.83 -32.99
N PRO A 19 -6.38 -15.37 -33.50
CA PRO A 19 -7.63 -14.63 -33.53
C PRO A 19 -8.11 -14.28 -32.11
N ILE A 20 -8.50 -13.02 -31.93
CA ILE A 20 -8.93 -12.49 -30.63
C ILE A 20 -10.15 -13.26 -30.13
N LYS A 21 -9.99 -13.90 -28.96
CA LYS A 21 -10.98 -14.79 -28.38
C LYS A 21 -12.26 -14.03 -28.00
N GLN A 22 -13.37 -14.37 -28.64
CA GLN A 22 -14.68 -13.78 -28.35
C GLN A 22 -15.26 -14.31 -27.02
N ARG A 23 -16.13 -13.50 -26.40
CA ARG A 23 -16.81 -13.87 -25.15
C ARG A 23 -17.74 -15.07 -25.35
N LYS A 24 -17.68 -16.02 -24.42
CA LYS A 24 -18.48 -17.27 -24.44
C LYS A 24 -20.00 -17.04 -24.41
N ASN A 25 -20.46 -15.94 -23.80
CA ASN A 25 -21.88 -15.59 -23.66
C ASN A 25 -22.29 -14.40 -24.55
N GLY A 26 -21.70 -14.27 -25.74
CA GLY A 26 -22.06 -13.21 -26.69
C GLY A 26 -23.53 -13.30 -27.13
N LEU A 27 -24.19 -12.15 -27.25
CA LEU A 27 -25.57 -12.05 -27.75
C LEU A 27 -25.68 -12.15 -29.28
N TYR A 28 -24.54 -12.11 -29.97
CA TYR A 28 -24.44 -12.15 -31.42
C TYR A 28 -23.66 -13.38 -31.86
N PRO A 29 -24.02 -13.99 -33.00
CA PRO A 29 -23.39 -15.21 -33.50
C PRO A 29 -21.95 -15.00 -34.01
N GLY A 30 -21.53 -13.73 -34.19
CA GLY A 30 -20.20 -13.36 -34.66
C GLY A 30 -20.12 -11.88 -35.06
N VAL A 31 -19.03 -11.53 -35.74
CA VAL A 31 -18.74 -10.20 -36.29
C VAL A 31 -18.92 -10.26 -37.80
N SER A 32 -19.71 -9.35 -38.39
CA SER A 32 -19.78 -9.22 -39.85
C SER A 32 -18.59 -8.41 -40.38
N ASP A 33 -18.23 -8.65 -41.65
CA ASP A 33 -17.13 -7.94 -42.30
C ASP A 33 -17.39 -6.43 -42.35
N GLU A 34 -18.64 -6.01 -42.55
CA GLU A 34 -19.02 -4.59 -42.57
C GLU A 34 -18.85 -3.93 -41.21
N LEU A 35 -19.17 -4.64 -40.12
CA LEU A 35 -18.92 -4.13 -38.77
C LEU A 35 -17.42 -4.05 -38.50
N ALA A 36 -16.65 -5.08 -38.87
CA ALA A 36 -15.20 -5.08 -38.69
C ALA A 36 -14.55 -3.91 -39.44
N GLU A 37 -14.94 -3.65 -40.69
CA GLU A 37 -14.43 -2.52 -41.47
C GLU A 37 -14.87 -1.16 -40.91
N SER A 38 -16.13 -1.05 -40.47
CA SER A 38 -16.61 0.15 -39.79
C SER A 38 -15.84 0.44 -38.50
N MET A 39 -15.43 -0.60 -37.75
CA MET A 39 -14.69 -0.44 -36.49
C MET A 39 -13.23 -0.06 -36.68
N LYS A 40 -12.66 -0.16 -37.89
CA LYS A 40 -11.28 0.28 -38.19
C LYS A 40 -11.18 1.75 -38.54
N SER A 41 -12.25 2.36 -39.06
CA SER A 41 -12.22 3.70 -39.65
C SER A 41 -12.92 4.76 -38.79
N GLY A 42 -12.65 6.03 -39.07
CA GLY A 42 -13.36 7.16 -38.44
C GLY A 42 -12.90 7.56 -37.03
N TRP A 43 -11.84 6.92 -36.50
CA TRP A 43 -11.25 7.26 -35.21
C TRP A 43 -10.15 8.32 -35.34
N ALA A 44 -10.09 9.26 -34.39
CA ALA A 44 -9.00 10.24 -34.33
C ALA A 44 -7.68 9.61 -33.84
N ASP A 45 -6.56 10.24 -34.20
CA ASP A 45 -5.29 10.02 -33.52
C ASP A 45 -5.39 10.58 -32.10
N THR A 46 -5.14 9.72 -31.13
CA THR A 46 -5.20 10.05 -29.71
C THR A 46 -3.82 10.19 -29.08
N GLU A 47 -2.73 10.05 -29.84
CA GLU A 47 -1.37 10.14 -29.31
C GLU A 47 -1.13 11.47 -28.59
N LEU A 48 -0.78 11.37 -27.31
CA LEU A 48 -0.37 12.51 -26.49
C LEU A 48 1.06 12.86 -26.84
N ARG A 49 1.30 14.15 -27.02
CA ARG A 49 2.59 14.71 -27.41
C ARG A 49 2.98 15.76 -26.37
N GLY A 50 4.28 15.85 -26.07
CA GLY A 50 4.77 16.77 -25.04
C GLY A 50 4.35 16.36 -23.63
N LEU A 51 4.32 15.05 -23.35
CA LEU A 51 4.18 14.55 -22.00
C LEU A 51 5.44 14.88 -21.21
N GLU A 52 5.26 15.41 -20.01
CA GLU A 52 6.34 15.60 -19.05
C GLU A 52 6.50 14.32 -18.21
N PRO A 53 7.73 13.99 -17.78
CA PRO A 53 7.96 12.89 -16.86
C PRO A 53 7.16 13.04 -15.56
N ILE A 54 6.79 11.91 -14.96
CA ILE A 54 6.17 11.89 -13.63
C ILE A 54 7.10 12.51 -12.58
N ALA A 55 6.51 13.01 -11.49
CA ALA A 55 7.24 13.74 -10.45
C ALA A 55 8.43 12.94 -9.85
N GLN A 56 8.28 11.63 -9.72
CA GLN A 56 9.28 10.71 -9.15
C GLN A 56 10.22 10.04 -10.18
N ALA A 57 10.26 10.52 -11.43
CA ALA A 57 11.04 9.89 -12.48
C ALA A 57 12.54 9.85 -12.15
N ALA A 58 13.07 10.91 -11.52
CA ALA A 58 14.48 10.98 -11.13
C ALA A 58 14.81 10.05 -9.95
N GLU A 59 13.93 9.98 -8.96
CA GLU A 59 14.04 9.14 -7.77
C GLU A 59 14.00 7.67 -8.17
N THR A 60 13.03 7.28 -9.01
CA THR A 60 12.93 5.90 -9.53
C THR A 60 14.17 5.50 -10.34
N ALA A 61 14.75 6.40 -11.14
CA ALA A 61 16.00 6.15 -11.84
C ALA A 61 17.19 5.91 -10.88
N ALA A 62 17.30 6.70 -9.81
CA ALA A 62 18.31 6.50 -8.79
C ALA A 62 18.16 5.15 -8.07
N ARG A 63 16.92 4.75 -7.76
CA ARG A 63 16.61 3.45 -7.14
C ARG A 63 16.99 2.28 -8.05
N ARG A 64 16.69 2.37 -9.36
CA ARG A 64 17.14 1.37 -10.36
C ARG A 64 18.66 1.32 -10.48
N ALA A 65 19.35 2.45 -10.40
CA ALA A 65 20.82 2.49 -10.40
C ALA A 65 21.42 1.80 -9.16
N ALA A 66 20.85 2.01 -7.97
CA ALA A 66 21.27 1.31 -6.74
C ALA A 66 21.05 -0.21 -6.84
N LEU A 67 19.89 -0.61 -7.38
CA LEU A 67 19.59 -2.02 -7.65
C LEU A 67 20.59 -2.65 -8.64
N SER A 68 20.89 -1.94 -9.72
CA SER A 68 21.88 -2.34 -10.73
C SER A 68 23.26 -2.54 -10.12
N ALA A 69 23.70 -1.63 -9.22
CA ALA A 69 24.98 -1.74 -8.54
C ALA A 69 25.05 -2.92 -7.56
N ARG A 70 23.91 -3.33 -6.97
CA ARG A 70 23.85 -4.43 -6.01
C ARG A 70 23.96 -5.81 -6.64
N PHE A 71 23.45 -5.99 -7.86
CA PHE A 71 23.36 -7.29 -8.53
C PHE A 71 24.00 -7.24 -9.93
N PRO A 72 25.30 -6.92 -10.06
CA PRO A 72 25.94 -6.81 -11.36
C PRO A 72 25.97 -8.16 -12.09
N GLY A 73 25.71 -8.13 -13.40
CA GLY A 73 25.78 -9.33 -14.25
C GLY A 73 24.59 -10.29 -14.12
N GLU A 74 23.56 -9.92 -13.37
CA GLU A 74 22.34 -10.73 -13.19
C GLU A 74 21.13 -10.05 -13.83
N ARG A 75 20.28 -10.80 -14.55
CA ARG A 75 19.01 -10.24 -15.02
C ARG A 75 18.04 -10.10 -13.85
N LEU A 76 17.43 -8.93 -13.71
CA LEU A 76 16.44 -8.67 -12.67
C LEU A 76 15.07 -8.45 -13.30
N VAL A 77 14.05 -9.16 -12.81
CA VAL A 77 12.69 -9.12 -13.33
C VAL A 77 11.73 -8.76 -12.20
N VAL A 78 11.02 -7.64 -12.35
CA VAL A 78 10.12 -7.09 -11.34
C VAL A 78 8.72 -6.91 -11.96
N PRO A 79 7.79 -7.85 -11.78
CA PRO A 79 6.42 -7.73 -12.31
C PRO A 79 5.54 -6.80 -11.45
N ALA A 80 4.71 -6.00 -12.09
CA ALA A 80 3.64 -5.21 -11.46
C ALA A 80 2.53 -6.12 -10.89
N GLY A 81 2.31 -7.26 -11.54
CA GLY A 81 1.28 -8.24 -11.22
C GLY A 81 0.03 -8.14 -12.08
N ASN A 82 -0.85 -9.14 -11.95
CA ASN A 82 -2.07 -9.25 -12.73
C ASN A 82 -3.33 -9.00 -11.88
N LEU A 83 -4.44 -8.69 -12.55
CA LEU A 83 -5.76 -8.60 -11.94
C LEU A 83 -6.12 -9.87 -11.14
N LYS A 84 -6.85 -9.68 -10.04
CA LYS A 84 -7.37 -10.77 -9.21
C LYS A 84 -8.90 -10.82 -9.31
N THR A 85 -9.43 -11.99 -9.62
CA THR A 85 -10.88 -12.21 -9.70
C THR A 85 -11.54 -12.00 -8.34
N ARG A 86 -12.57 -11.15 -8.31
CA ARG A 86 -13.48 -10.97 -7.17
C ARG A 86 -14.64 -11.94 -7.24
N SER A 87 -15.35 -11.96 -8.36
CA SER A 87 -16.47 -12.88 -8.59
C SER A 87 -16.72 -13.02 -10.09
N ASN A 88 -16.57 -14.24 -10.63
CA ASN A 88 -16.72 -14.53 -12.05
C ASN A 88 -15.86 -13.62 -12.95
N ASP A 89 -16.47 -12.80 -13.81
CA ASP A 89 -15.85 -11.87 -14.75
C ASP A 89 -15.68 -10.46 -14.18
N THR A 90 -15.61 -10.35 -12.85
CA THR A 90 -15.34 -9.11 -12.15
C THR A 90 -14.10 -9.26 -11.28
N GLU A 91 -13.22 -8.28 -11.36
CA GLU A 91 -11.95 -8.22 -10.66
C GLU A 91 -12.03 -7.28 -9.45
N TYR A 92 -11.10 -7.43 -8.51
CA TYR A 92 -10.81 -6.38 -7.53
C TYR A 92 -10.15 -5.19 -8.22
N ALA A 93 -10.22 -4.01 -7.60
CA ALA A 93 -9.43 -2.88 -8.04
C ALA A 93 -7.95 -3.29 -8.07
N PHE A 94 -7.27 -2.98 -9.18
CA PHE A 94 -5.87 -3.33 -9.34
C PHE A 94 -4.99 -2.43 -8.48
N ARG A 95 -4.01 -3.04 -7.82
CA ARG A 95 -2.92 -2.35 -7.15
C ARG A 95 -1.62 -3.05 -7.52
N ALA A 96 -0.71 -2.32 -8.16
CA ALA A 96 0.57 -2.86 -8.57
C ALA A 96 1.43 -3.28 -7.36
N SER A 97 2.35 -4.21 -7.58
CA SER A 97 3.34 -4.63 -6.60
C SER A 97 4.20 -3.44 -6.15
N THR A 98 4.50 -3.40 -4.86
CA THR A 98 5.20 -2.27 -4.26
C THR A 98 6.63 -2.15 -4.81
N GLU A 99 7.31 -3.26 -5.06
CA GLU A 99 8.64 -3.30 -5.67
C GLU A 99 8.65 -2.66 -7.07
N TYR A 100 7.65 -2.96 -7.89
CA TYR A 100 7.54 -2.42 -9.24
C TYR A 100 7.27 -0.92 -9.23
N VAL A 101 6.32 -0.48 -8.40
CA VAL A 101 5.95 0.94 -8.28
C VAL A 101 7.12 1.74 -7.72
N TYR A 102 7.83 1.21 -6.71
CA TYR A 102 9.01 1.85 -6.14
C TYR A 102 10.10 2.12 -7.18
N LEU A 103 10.28 1.21 -8.15
CA LEU A 103 11.33 1.30 -9.18
C LEU A 103 10.90 2.01 -10.47
N THR A 104 9.59 2.21 -10.71
CA THR A 104 9.11 2.74 -12.00
C THR A 104 8.15 3.92 -11.89
N GLY A 105 7.42 4.04 -10.76
CA GLY A 105 6.25 4.90 -10.64
C GLY A 105 5.05 4.50 -11.51
N ASN A 106 5.17 3.45 -12.33
CA ASN A 106 4.09 2.91 -13.13
C ASN A 106 3.20 2.00 -12.27
N GLN A 107 1.89 2.02 -12.53
CA GLN A 107 0.89 1.23 -11.80
C GLN A 107 -0.01 0.41 -12.74
N THR A 108 0.43 0.21 -13.99
CA THR A 108 -0.36 -0.51 -14.99
C THR A 108 -0.29 -2.01 -14.72
N GLU A 109 -1.43 -2.69 -14.80
CA GLU A 109 -1.49 -4.15 -14.73
C GLU A 109 -0.68 -4.81 -15.84
N ASP A 110 -0.21 -6.03 -15.57
CA ASP A 110 0.61 -6.83 -16.48
C ASP A 110 1.96 -6.19 -16.87
N GLY A 111 2.32 -5.04 -16.30
CA GLY A 111 3.62 -4.40 -16.53
C GLY A 111 4.77 -5.19 -15.92
N VAL A 112 5.94 -5.18 -16.55
CA VAL A 112 7.15 -5.83 -16.02
C VAL A 112 8.38 -4.96 -16.27
N LEU A 113 9.11 -4.63 -15.22
CA LEU A 113 10.42 -4.01 -15.32
C LEU A 113 11.48 -5.09 -15.46
N VAL A 114 12.34 -4.98 -16.47
CA VAL A 114 13.50 -5.85 -16.65
C VAL A 114 14.76 -5.01 -16.69
N LEU A 115 15.74 -5.39 -15.87
CA LEU A 115 17.11 -4.89 -15.94
C LEU A 115 17.98 -5.99 -16.57
N GLU A 116 18.36 -5.77 -17.82
CA GLU A 116 19.26 -6.66 -18.56
C GLU A 116 20.72 -6.33 -18.25
N PRO A 117 21.55 -7.31 -17.83
CA PRO A 117 22.93 -7.02 -17.46
C PRO A 117 23.76 -6.63 -18.67
N THR A 118 24.65 -5.68 -18.45
CA THR A 118 25.64 -5.15 -19.41
C THR A 118 27.02 -5.15 -18.75
N ALA A 119 28.07 -4.75 -19.49
CA ALA A 119 29.42 -4.68 -18.95
C ALA A 119 29.55 -3.71 -17.76
N ASP A 120 28.80 -2.60 -17.77
CA ASP A 120 28.95 -1.48 -16.83
C ASP A 120 27.71 -1.27 -15.92
N GLY A 121 26.79 -2.23 -15.87
CA GLY A 121 25.53 -2.11 -15.11
C GLY A 121 24.39 -2.82 -15.82
N HIS A 122 23.23 -2.17 -15.96
CA HIS A 122 22.06 -2.73 -16.62
C HIS A 122 21.48 -1.78 -17.67
N ARG A 123 20.86 -2.38 -18.68
CA ARG A 123 19.91 -1.70 -19.56
C ARG A 123 18.51 -2.01 -19.06
N GLU A 124 17.79 -0.98 -18.65
CA GLU A 124 16.42 -1.07 -18.17
C GLU A 124 15.40 -1.03 -19.32
N THR A 125 14.30 -1.77 -19.18
CA THR A 125 13.16 -1.74 -20.10
C THR A 125 11.88 -2.01 -19.31
N ILE A 126 10.86 -1.19 -19.52
CA ILE A 126 9.52 -1.42 -18.98
C ILE A 126 8.66 -2.08 -20.06
N TYR A 127 8.25 -3.32 -19.81
CA TYR A 127 7.40 -4.08 -20.71
C TYR A 127 5.95 -3.80 -20.36
N LEU A 128 5.21 -3.23 -21.30
CA LEU A 128 3.81 -2.85 -21.15
C LEU A 128 3.02 -3.36 -22.34
N LEU A 129 1.73 -3.55 -22.16
CA LEU A 129 0.86 -3.81 -23.31
C LEU A 129 0.78 -2.51 -24.13
N PRO A 130 0.99 -2.55 -25.46
CA PRO A 130 0.94 -1.33 -26.27
C PRO A 130 -0.51 -0.85 -26.42
N ARG A 131 -0.68 0.33 -27.03
CA ARG A 131 -2.01 0.81 -27.41
C ARG A 131 -2.74 -0.25 -28.25
N SER A 132 -4.04 -0.42 -28.01
CA SER A 132 -4.84 -1.39 -28.74
C SER A 132 -4.75 -1.17 -30.25
N ASN A 133 -4.47 -2.24 -30.97
CA ASN A 133 -4.50 -2.21 -32.41
C ASN A 133 -5.97 -2.16 -32.91
N ARG A 134 -6.29 -1.14 -33.73
CA ARG A 134 -7.64 -0.99 -34.31
C ARG A 134 -7.83 -1.87 -35.55
N GLU A 135 -6.75 -2.24 -36.24
CA GLU A 135 -6.79 -3.01 -37.49
C GLU A 135 -7.06 -4.49 -37.27
N ASN A 136 -6.51 -5.09 -36.20
CA ASN A 136 -6.71 -6.50 -35.85
C ASN A 136 -7.94 -6.74 -34.95
N GLY A 137 -8.63 -5.66 -34.55
CA GLY A 137 -9.82 -5.70 -33.71
C GLY A 137 -9.54 -5.72 -32.19
N GLU A 138 -8.29 -5.66 -31.73
CA GLU A 138 -7.94 -5.64 -30.30
C GLU A 138 -8.68 -4.56 -29.55
N PHE A 139 -8.78 -3.37 -30.14
CA PHE A 139 -9.49 -2.22 -29.59
C PHE A 139 -10.91 -2.54 -29.08
N TRP A 140 -11.64 -3.46 -29.72
CA TRP A 140 -13.07 -3.67 -29.45
C TRP A 140 -13.50 -5.13 -29.29
N LEU A 141 -12.70 -6.11 -29.74
CA LEU A 141 -12.96 -7.54 -29.53
C LEU A 141 -12.31 -8.08 -28.26
N SER A 142 -11.16 -7.52 -27.89
CA SER A 142 -10.45 -7.95 -26.69
C SER A 142 -11.16 -7.42 -25.45
N GLY A 143 -11.29 -8.25 -24.42
CA GLY A 143 -11.70 -7.80 -23.09
C GLY A 143 -10.75 -6.76 -22.49
N GLN A 144 -9.51 -6.72 -22.99
CA GLN A 144 -8.46 -5.76 -22.63
C GLN A 144 -8.29 -4.65 -23.68
N GLY A 145 -9.23 -4.52 -24.63
CA GLY A 145 -9.24 -3.46 -25.63
C GLY A 145 -9.68 -2.12 -25.05
N GLU A 146 -9.15 -1.01 -25.55
CA GLU A 146 -9.43 0.33 -25.00
C GLU A 146 -10.92 0.74 -25.02
N LEU A 147 -11.76 0.13 -25.87
CA LEU A 147 -13.22 0.35 -25.84
C LEU A 147 -13.86 -0.21 -24.55
N TRP A 148 -13.26 -1.22 -23.94
CA TRP A 148 -13.78 -1.92 -22.76
C TRP A 148 -13.19 -1.39 -21.47
N VAL A 149 -11.86 -1.19 -21.44
CA VAL A 149 -11.12 -0.88 -20.21
C VAL A 149 -10.61 0.56 -20.16
N GLY A 150 -10.90 1.35 -21.21
CA GLY A 150 -10.43 2.72 -21.34
C GLY A 150 -9.05 2.81 -21.99
N ARG A 151 -8.59 4.04 -22.18
CA ARG A 151 -7.36 4.36 -22.90
C ARG A 151 -6.12 3.74 -22.22
N ARG A 152 -5.19 3.25 -23.04
CA ARG A 152 -3.84 2.88 -22.64
C ARG A 152 -2.82 3.85 -23.22
N HIS A 153 -1.78 4.13 -22.45
CA HIS A 153 -0.63 4.85 -23.01
C HIS A 153 0.05 4.01 -24.10
N SER A 154 0.51 4.67 -25.16
CA SER A 154 1.41 4.01 -26.11
C SER A 154 2.76 3.69 -25.44
N LEU A 155 3.59 2.88 -26.06
CA LEU A 155 4.95 2.63 -25.56
C LEU A 155 5.76 3.94 -25.54
N THR A 156 5.63 4.78 -26.58
CA THR A 156 6.27 6.10 -26.65
C THR A 156 5.79 7.05 -25.55
N GLU A 157 4.48 7.09 -25.28
CA GLU A 157 3.91 7.89 -24.19
C GLU A 157 4.43 7.41 -22.84
N SER A 158 4.51 6.09 -22.65
CA SER A 158 5.02 5.48 -21.42
C SER A 158 6.51 5.79 -21.22
N GLU A 159 7.31 5.72 -22.28
CA GLU A 159 8.72 6.10 -22.23
C GLU A 159 8.89 7.57 -21.83
N ALA A 160 8.08 8.48 -22.39
CA ALA A 160 8.10 9.89 -22.02
C ALA A 160 7.71 10.13 -20.56
N LEU A 161 6.72 9.41 -20.04
CA LEU A 161 6.22 9.56 -18.66
C LEU A 161 7.19 8.99 -17.63
N TYR A 162 7.72 7.79 -17.85
CA TYR A 162 8.52 7.07 -16.84
C TYR A 162 10.02 7.28 -17.02
N GLY A 163 10.46 7.79 -18.17
CA GLY A 163 11.89 7.91 -18.51
C GLY A 163 12.58 6.55 -18.68
N ILE A 164 11.82 5.50 -18.98
CA ILE A 164 12.31 4.13 -19.16
C ILE A 164 11.93 3.68 -20.58
N PRO A 165 12.87 3.14 -21.38
CA PRO A 165 12.53 2.56 -22.67
C PRO A 165 11.40 1.52 -22.54
N ALA A 166 10.36 1.65 -23.35
CA ALA A 166 9.19 0.78 -23.27
C ALA A 166 9.14 -0.23 -24.41
N ALA A 167 8.72 -1.47 -24.10
CA ALA A 167 8.58 -2.55 -25.08
C ALA A 167 7.27 -3.31 -24.88
N ASP A 168 6.85 -4.06 -25.90
CA ASP A 168 5.63 -4.88 -25.84
C ASP A 168 5.81 -6.07 -24.89
N VAL A 169 4.97 -6.13 -23.85
CA VAL A 169 4.98 -7.22 -22.87
C VAL A 169 4.64 -8.59 -23.47
N ARG A 170 3.92 -8.65 -24.59
CA ARG A 170 3.56 -9.91 -25.25
C ARG A 170 4.79 -10.70 -25.71
N GLU A 171 5.88 -10.00 -26.02
CA GLU A 171 7.15 -10.61 -26.43
C GLU A 171 8.01 -11.07 -25.25
N LEU A 172 7.68 -10.64 -24.02
CA LEU A 172 8.57 -10.80 -22.88
C LEU A 172 8.74 -12.26 -22.47
N ALA A 173 7.65 -13.04 -22.45
CA ALA A 173 7.71 -14.43 -22.00
C ALA A 173 8.70 -15.26 -22.82
N ASP A 174 8.73 -15.09 -24.14
CA ASP A 174 9.67 -15.80 -25.00
C ASP A 174 11.11 -15.31 -24.80
N LYS A 175 11.33 -14.00 -24.68
CA LYS A 175 12.64 -13.43 -24.33
C LYS A 175 13.16 -13.98 -22.99
N LEU A 176 12.29 -14.13 -21.99
CA LEU A 176 12.65 -14.70 -20.69
C LEU A 176 12.92 -16.21 -20.76
N ARG A 177 12.28 -16.97 -21.65
CA ARG A 177 12.63 -18.39 -21.88
C ARG A 177 13.99 -18.54 -22.54
N GLU A 178 14.38 -17.59 -23.39
CA GLU A 178 15.68 -17.55 -24.05
C GLU A 178 16.79 -16.95 -23.17
N ALA A 179 16.43 -16.35 -22.04
CA ALA A 179 17.36 -15.80 -21.08
C ALA A 179 18.48 -16.78 -20.73
N THR A 180 19.72 -16.29 -20.85
CA THR A 180 20.93 -16.94 -20.35
C THR A 180 21.50 -16.15 -19.17
N GLY A 181 22.35 -16.81 -18.39
CA GLY A 181 22.95 -16.23 -17.19
C GLY A 181 22.06 -16.30 -15.94
N PRO A 182 22.54 -15.79 -14.80
CA PRO A 182 21.77 -15.74 -13.57
C PRO A 182 20.59 -14.77 -13.70
N VAL A 183 19.42 -15.21 -13.21
CA VAL A 183 18.19 -14.41 -13.18
C VAL A 183 17.65 -14.35 -11.75
N ARG A 184 17.08 -13.21 -11.38
CA ARG A 184 16.30 -12.98 -10.16
C ARG A 184 14.93 -12.44 -10.53
N VAL A 185 13.90 -12.91 -9.84
CA VAL A 185 12.52 -12.45 -10.06
C VAL A 185 11.83 -12.14 -8.74
N VAL A 186 11.05 -11.05 -8.69
CA VAL A 186 10.10 -10.82 -7.60
C VAL A 186 8.88 -11.70 -7.83
N ARG A 187 8.71 -12.73 -6.99
CA ARG A 187 7.68 -13.76 -7.11
C ARG A 187 6.32 -13.33 -6.55
N GLY A 188 5.27 -14.06 -6.94
CA GLY A 188 3.93 -13.96 -6.39
C GLY A 188 3.01 -12.98 -7.13
N HIS A 189 3.56 -12.23 -8.08
CA HIS A 189 2.81 -11.18 -8.79
C HIS A 189 2.30 -11.63 -10.16
N ASP A 190 3.10 -12.38 -10.93
CA ASP A 190 2.75 -12.84 -12.27
C ASP A 190 3.20 -14.29 -12.51
N ALA A 191 2.22 -15.20 -12.60
CA ALA A 191 2.47 -16.62 -12.79
C ALA A 191 2.99 -16.97 -14.20
N GLY A 192 2.66 -16.18 -15.22
CA GLY A 192 3.14 -16.37 -16.58
C GLY A 192 4.63 -16.04 -16.71
N ILE A 193 5.05 -14.95 -16.08
CA ILE A 193 6.47 -14.57 -16.00
C ILE A 193 7.26 -15.58 -15.18
N GLU A 194 6.74 -16.03 -14.02
CA GLU A 194 7.39 -17.08 -13.25
C GLU A 194 7.51 -18.39 -14.03
N ALA A 195 6.47 -18.77 -14.77
CA ALA A 195 6.50 -19.97 -15.60
C ALA A 195 7.58 -19.86 -16.70
N ALA A 196 7.73 -18.69 -17.33
CA ALA A 196 8.76 -18.43 -18.34
C ALA A 196 10.21 -18.53 -17.79
N LEU A 197 10.37 -18.39 -16.47
CA LEU A 197 11.66 -18.39 -15.78
C LEU A 197 11.94 -19.66 -14.96
N THR A 198 11.03 -20.64 -14.94
CA THR A 198 11.01 -21.77 -13.99
C THR A 198 12.37 -22.45 -13.74
N ASP A 199 13.19 -22.64 -14.78
CA ASP A 199 14.48 -23.33 -14.74
C ASP A 199 15.71 -22.40 -14.66
N LYS A 200 15.49 -21.09 -14.52
CA LYS A 200 16.53 -20.04 -14.59
C LYS A 200 16.75 -19.29 -13.28
N VAL A 201 15.81 -19.43 -12.34
CA VAL A 201 15.79 -18.70 -11.06
C VAL A 201 15.96 -19.66 -9.89
N THR A 202 16.32 -19.12 -8.72
CA THR A 202 16.46 -19.89 -7.48
C THR A 202 15.81 -19.14 -6.33
N ALA A 203 15.12 -19.83 -5.45
CA ALA A 203 14.43 -19.21 -4.31
C ALA A 203 15.35 -18.33 -3.44
N GLU A 204 16.60 -18.75 -3.23
CA GLU A 204 17.59 -17.97 -2.46
C GLU A 204 17.89 -16.61 -3.11
N ARG A 205 18.09 -16.58 -4.44
CA ARG A 205 18.37 -15.33 -5.15
C ARG A 205 17.15 -14.41 -5.23
N ASP A 206 15.98 -14.98 -5.46
CA ASP A 206 14.72 -14.24 -5.52
C ASP A 206 14.42 -13.61 -4.16
N GLU A 207 14.68 -14.35 -3.07
CA GLU A 207 14.55 -13.85 -1.71
C GLU A 207 15.55 -12.73 -1.41
N GLU A 208 16.82 -12.87 -1.79
CA GLU A 208 17.82 -11.81 -1.61
C GLU A 208 17.45 -10.53 -2.38
N LEU A 209 16.83 -10.64 -3.57
CA LEU A 209 16.29 -9.49 -4.31
C LEU A 209 15.14 -8.83 -3.54
N ARG A 210 14.18 -9.63 -3.05
CA ARG A 210 13.02 -9.15 -2.28
C ARG A 210 13.47 -8.44 -1.00
N VAL A 211 14.41 -9.03 -0.25
CA VAL A 211 15.01 -8.44 0.95
C VAL A 211 15.66 -7.09 0.63
N PHE A 212 16.49 -7.03 -0.42
CA PHE A 212 17.16 -5.78 -0.79
C PHE A 212 16.16 -4.67 -1.15
N LEU A 213 15.13 -4.98 -1.94
CA LEU A 213 14.10 -4.01 -2.32
C LEU A 213 13.28 -3.54 -1.13
N SER A 214 13.04 -4.42 -0.15
CA SER A 214 12.36 -4.07 1.10
C SER A 214 13.22 -3.13 1.95
N GLU A 215 14.51 -3.41 2.09
CA GLU A 215 15.43 -2.56 2.86
C GLU A 215 15.71 -1.20 2.18
N ALA A 216 15.70 -1.15 0.85
CA ALA A 216 15.87 0.10 0.11
C ALA A 216 14.76 1.13 0.40
N ARG A 217 13.59 0.68 0.88
CA ARG A 217 12.43 1.53 1.23
C ARG A 217 12.47 2.04 2.67
N LEU A 218 13.41 1.59 3.51
CA LEU A 218 13.45 1.98 4.92
C LEU A 218 13.61 3.49 5.08
N VAL A 219 14.55 4.08 4.36
CA VAL A 219 14.86 5.52 4.39
C VAL A 219 14.17 6.21 3.21
N LYS A 220 13.20 7.06 3.52
CA LYS A 220 12.38 7.75 2.52
C LYS A 220 13.11 8.96 1.97
N ASP A 221 13.07 9.13 0.64
CA ASP A 221 13.51 10.37 0.02
C ASP A 221 12.47 11.50 0.17
N ALA A 222 12.81 12.71 -0.29
CA ALA A 222 11.96 13.89 -0.13
C ALA A 222 10.61 13.79 -0.87
N PHE A 223 10.56 13.07 -2.00
CA PHE A 223 9.31 12.82 -2.70
C PHE A 223 8.41 11.91 -1.86
N GLU A 224 8.97 10.82 -1.34
CA GLU A 224 8.24 9.84 -0.51
C GLU A 224 7.69 10.48 0.77
N ILE A 225 8.49 11.29 1.47
CA ILE A 225 8.04 12.04 2.65
C ILE A 225 6.91 13.01 2.29
N GLY A 226 6.97 13.64 1.10
CA GLY A 226 5.92 14.51 0.60
C GLY A 226 4.61 13.77 0.33
N GLU A 227 4.67 12.57 -0.25
CA GLU A 227 3.48 11.74 -0.48
C GLU A 227 2.90 11.19 0.84
N LEU A 228 3.73 10.80 1.81
CA LEU A 228 3.28 10.42 3.15
C LEU A 228 2.56 11.58 3.86
N GLN A 229 3.09 12.80 3.79
CA GLN A 229 2.38 13.96 4.33
C GLN A 229 1.02 14.19 3.65
N LYS A 230 0.93 14.02 2.32
CA LYS A 230 -0.37 14.14 1.61
C LYS A 230 -1.36 13.06 2.03
N ALA A 231 -0.87 11.84 2.28
CA ALA A 231 -1.68 10.74 2.80
C ALA A 231 -2.25 11.10 4.17
N VAL A 232 -1.41 11.62 5.06
CA VAL A 232 -1.79 12.06 6.40
C VAL A 232 -2.77 13.22 6.34
N ASP A 233 -2.50 14.26 5.55
CA ASP A 233 -3.39 15.42 5.44
C ASP A 233 -4.81 15.03 5.00
N SER A 234 -4.91 14.10 4.04
CA SER A 234 -6.21 13.54 3.59
C SER A 234 -6.87 12.68 4.66
N THR A 235 -6.06 11.92 5.41
CA THR A 235 -6.51 11.12 6.55
C THR A 235 -7.09 12.00 7.66
N VAL A 236 -6.41 13.08 8.05
CA VAL A 236 -6.91 14.08 9.02
C VAL A 236 -8.29 14.60 8.60
N ARG A 237 -8.47 15.00 7.34
CA ARG A 237 -9.79 15.43 6.81
C ARG A 237 -10.83 14.31 6.85
N GLY A 238 -10.43 13.06 6.64
CA GLY A 238 -11.30 11.89 6.78
C GLY A 238 -11.81 11.68 8.20
N PHE A 239 -10.93 11.86 9.20
CA PHE A 239 -11.33 11.85 10.62
C PHE A 239 -12.31 12.98 10.94
N GLU A 240 -12.10 14.19 10.40
CA GLU A 240 -13.05 15.29 10.57
C GLU A 240 -14.42 14.97 9.96
N ASP A 241 -14.46 14.34 8.78
CA ASP A 241 -15.71 13.93 8.14
C ASP A 241 -16.48 12.93 8.98
N VAL A 242 -15.77 11.94 9.54
CA VAL A 242 -16.38 10.96 10.45
C VAL A 242 -16.98 11.66 11.66
N VAL A 243 -16.25 12.58 12.31
CA VAL A 243 -16.75 13.28 13.51
C VAL A 243 -18.03 14.07 13.23
N LYS A 244 -18.13 14.69 12.05
CA LYS A 244 -19.32 15.44 11.60
C LYS A 244 -20.57 14.56 11.42
N VAL A 245 -20.43 13.24 11.38
CA VAL A 245 -21.54 12.31 11.10
C VAL A 245 -21.77 11.24 12.17
N LEU A 246 -21.06 11.29 13.31
CA LEU A 246 -21.20 10.29 14.38
C LEU A 246 -22.63 10.17 14.93
N ASP A 247 -23.39 11.27 14.99
CA ASP A 247 -24.78 11.29 15.41
C ASP A 247 -25.69 10.46 14.47
N ARG A 248 -25.38 10.45 13.17
CA ARG A 248 -26.08 9.64 12.16
C ARG A 248 -25.65 8.18 12.20
N ALA A 249 -24.39 7.91 12.58
CA ALA A 249 -23.88 6.55 12.73
C ALA A 249 -24.66 5.77 13.81
N GLU A 250 -25.12 6.44 14.88
CA GLU A 250 -25.97 5.82 15.92
C GLU A 250 -27.27 5.23 15.37
N ALA A 251 -27.82 5.80 14.29
CA ALA A 251 -29.02 5.30 13.63
C ALA A 251 -28.75 4.16 12.64
N THR A 252 -27.48 3.77 12.44
CA THR A 252 -27.06 2.82 11.42
C THR A 252 -26.10 1.77 12.01
N SER A 253 -24.81 1.83 11.66
CA SER A 253 -23.76 0.92 12.12
C SER A 253 -22.38 1.52 11.87
N GLU A 254 -21.35 0.83 12.34
CA GLU A 254 -19.94 1.13 12.07
C GLU A 254 -19.63 1.28 10.56
N ARG A 255 -20.32 0.56 9.66
CA ARG A 255 -20.19 0.72 8.20
C ARG A 255 -20.49 2.13 7.69
N TYR A 256 -21.33 2.90 8.39
CA TYR A 256 -21.61 4.28 8.00
C TYR A 256 -20.38 5.17 8.23
N ILE A 257 -19.59 4.87 9.27
CA ILE A 257 -18.31 5.51 9.56
C ILE A 257 -17.27 5.08 8.51
N GLU A 258 -17.13 3.77 8.28
CA GLU A 258 -16.24 3.20 7.24
C GLU A 258 -16.50 3.86 5.88
N GLY A 259 -17.75 3.89 5.43
CA GLY A 259 -18.12 4.47 4.14
C GLY A 259 -17.88 5.98 4.05
N THR A 260 -17.97 6.70 5.18
CA THR A 260 -17.68 8.13 5.24
C THR A 260 -16.18 8.39 5.06
N PHE A 261 -15.33 7.64 5.76
CA PHE A 261 -13.89 7.75 5.58
C PHE A 261 -13.47 7.31 4.17
N PHE A 262 -14.03 6.20 3.67
CA PHE A 262 -13.75 5.69 2.33
C PHE A 262 -14.08 6.70 1.22
N LEU A 263 -15.16 7.50 1.39
CA LEU A 263 -15.47 8.58 0.46
C LEU A 263 -14.32 9.60 0.36
N ARG A 264 -13.75 10.03 1.50
CA ARG A 264 -12.58 10.92 1.52
C ARG A 264 -11.41 10.26 0.79
N ALA A 265 -11.11 9.02 1.12
CA ALA A 265 -10.00 8.26 0.56
C ALA A 265 -10.10 8.15 -0.98
N ARG A 266 -11.27 7.80 -1.53
CA ARG A 266 -11.46 7.70 -2.99
C ARG A 266 -11.50 9.04 -3.74
N VAL A 267 -11.81 10.15 -3.06
CA VAL A 267 -11.90 11.47 -3.69
C VAL A 267 -10.55 12.18 -3.71
N GLU A 268 -9.74 12.04 -2.67
CA GLU A 268 -8.46 12.74 -2.53
C GLU A 268 -7.23 11.87 -2.75
N GLY A 269 -7.39 10.54 -2.72
CA GLY A 269 -6.33 9.57 -2.89
C GLY A 269 -6.69 8.47 -3.90
N ASN A 270 -5.83 7.46 -3.97
CA ASN A 270 -6.16 6.24 -4.69
C ASN A 270 -7.27 5.50 -3.94
N ASP A 271 -7.02 5.04 -2.72
CA ASP A 271 -7.93 4.18 -1.97
C ASP A 271 -7.68 4.32 -0.45
N ILE A 272 -8.25 3.45 0.37
CA ILE A 272 -7.77 3.24 1.74
C ILE A 272 -6.47 2.42 1.72
N GLY A 273 -5.53 2.71 2.61
CA GLY A 273 -4.27 1.96 2.72
C GLY A 273 -4.46 0.51 3.19
N TYR A 274 -5.51 0.30 3.97
CA TYR A 274 -5.91 -0.96 4.57
C TYR A 274 -7.39 -0.89 4.95
N GLY A 275 -8.00 -2.03 5.25
CA GLY A 275 -9.41 -2.08 5.64
C GLY A 275 -9.64 -1.25 6.91
N THR A 276 -10.40 -0.16 6.79
CA THR A 276 -10.74 0.72 7.91
C THR A 276 -11.33 -0.08 9.07
N ILE A 277 -10.81 0.16 10.27
CA ILE A 277 -11.33 -0.40 11.51
C ILE A 277 -12.17 0.68 12.18
N ALA A 278 -13.49 0.52 12.11
CA ALA A 278 -14.45 1.42 12.76
C ALA A 278 -15.09 0.66 13.92
N ALA A 279 -14.39 0.57 15.06
CA ALA A 279 -14.73 -0.35 16.13
C ALA A 279 -15.40 0.38 17.31
N ALA A 280 -16.72 0.23 17.45
CA ALA A 280 -17.51 0.84 18.51
C ALA A 280 -17.68 -0.08 19.73
N GLY A 281 -17.62 0.51 20.92
CA GLY A 281 -17.79 -0.18 22.20
C GLY A 281 -16.82 -1.37 22.35
N PRO A 282 -17.30 -2.56 22.75
CA PRO A 282 -16.46 -3.74 22.91
C PRO A 282 -15.69 -4.18 21.66
N HIS A 283 -16.11 -3.78 20.45
CA HIS A 283 -15.36 -4.11 19.23
C HIS A 283 -13.98 -3.45 19.21
N ALA A 284 -13.79 -2.32 19.92
CA ALA A 284 -12.48 -1.68 20.07
C ALA A 284 -11.44 -2.60 20.73
N CYS A 285 -11.86 -3.70 21.38
CA CYS A 285 -10.97 -4.72 21.94
C CYS A 285 -10.51 -5.77 20.89
N THR A 286 -10.99 -5.70 19.64
CA THR A 286 -10.59 -6.57 18.53
C THR A 286 -9.70 -5.80 17.57
N LEU A 287 -8.40 -6.12 17.56
CA LEU A 287 -7.37 -5.29 16.91
C LEU A 287 -7.64 -4.99 15.42
N HIS A 288 -8.06 -5.99 14.64
CA HIS A 288 -8.38 -5.86 13.21
C HIS A 288 -9.88 -6.06 12.94
N TRP A 289 -10.74 -5.31 13.63
CA TRP A 289 -12.18 -5.32 13.41
C TRP A 289 -12.55 -4.59 12.10
N VAL A 290 -12.48 -5.30 10.97
CA VAL A 290 -12.80 -4.76 9.63
C VAL A 290 -14.19 -5.16 9.14
N ARG A 291 -14.96 -5.92 9.95
CA ARG A 291 -16.32 -6.32 9.57
C ARG A 291 -17.29 -5.14 9.65
N ASN A 292 -17.03 -4.25 10.62
CA ASN A 292 -17.71 -2.98 10.86
C ASN A 292 -19.24 -3.09 10.85
N ASP A 293 -19.81 -4.20 11.32
CA ASP A 293 -21.27 -4.44 11.30
C ASP A 293 -21.94 -4.22 12.66
N GLY A 294 -21.20 -3.69 13.63
CA GLY A 294 -21.67 -3.39 14.97
C GLY A 294 -22.54 -2.14 15.08
N PRO A 295 -23.38 -2.06 16.13
CA PRO A 295 -24.11 -0.85 16.45
C PRO A 295 -23.18 0.20 17.04
N VAL A 296 -23.40 1.47 16.67
CA VAL A 296 -22.75 2.63 17.30
C VAL A 296 -23.71 3.18 18.36
N ARG A 297 -23.22 3.44 19.58
CA ARG A 297 -24.07 3.87 20.70
C ARG A 297 -23.48 5.06 21.43
N SER A 298 -24.33 6.02 21.78
CA SER A 298 -23.98 7.09 22.71
C SER A 298 -23.44 6.52 24.03
N GLY A 299 -22.29 7.03 24.48
CA GLY A 299 -21.58 6.59 25.68
C GLY A 299 -20.47 5.57 25.42
N ASP A 300 -20.48 4.88 24.27
CA ASP A 300 -19.38 4.01 23.86
C ASP A 300 -18.21 4.84 23.31
N LEU A 301 -17.02 4.22 23.28
CA LEU A 301 -15.89 4.70 22.49
C LEU A 301 -15.98 4.15 21.06
N LEU A 302 -15.48 4.92 20.10
CA LEU A 302 -15.17 4.50 18.75
C LEU A 302 -13.64 4.50 18.62
N LEU A 303 -13.02 3.34 18.44
CA LEU A 303 -11.66 3.26 17.95
C LEU A 303 -11.74 3.29 16.42
N LEU A 304 -11.32 4.40 15.82
CA LEU A 304 -11.20 4.55 14.38
C LEU A 304 -9.73 4.48 14.00
N ASP A 305 -9.37 3.44 13.28
CA ASP A 305 -8.05 3.21 12.71
C ASP A 305 -8.20 3.14 11.18
N ALA A 306 -7.64 4.15 10.52
CA ALA A 306 -7.86 4.39 9.10
C ALA A 306 -6.77 5.27 8.48
N GLY A 307 -6.38 4.92 7.26
CA GLY A 307 -5.42 5.67 6.46
C GLY A 307 -5.83 5.82 5.01
N VAL A 308 -5.61 7.00 4.43
CA VAL A 308 -5.74 7.24 2.99
C VAL A 308 -4.47 6.76 2.29
N GLU A 309 -4.62 6.08 1.16
CA GLU A 309 -3.56 5.80 0.20
C GLU A 309 -3.59 6.84 -0.92
N THR A 310 -2.47 7.49 -1.19
CA THR A 310 -2.33 8.49 -2.25
C THR A 310 -2.38 7.87 -3.65
N HIS A 311 -2.53 8.69 -4.68
CA HIS A 311 -2.44 8.24 -6.08
C HIS A 311 -1.09 7.65 -6.48
N THR A 312 -0.05 7.82 -5.66
CA THR A 312 1.29 7.24 -5.83
C THR A 312 1.53 6.03 -4.92
N LEU A 313 0.47 5.58 -4.23
CA LEU A 313 0.40 4.42 -3.35
C LEU A 313 1.06 4.54 -1.97
N TYR A 314 1.58 5.71 -1.60
CA TYR A 314 2.00 5.96 -0.20
C TYR A 314 0.77 6.12 0.68
N THR A 315 0.81 5.55 1.89
CA THR A 315 -0.33 5.56 2.80
C THR A 315 0.02 6.05 4.19
N ALA A 316 -0.98 6.59 4.88
CA ALA A 316 -0.93 6.94 6.29
C ALA A 316 -1.47 5.78 7.14
N ASP A 317 -1.17 5.80 8.45
CA ASP A 317 -1.75 4.87 9.41
C ASP A 317 -2.03 5.61 10.72
N VAL A 318 -3.30 5.93 10.95
CA VAL A 318 -3.68 6.79 12.07
C VAL A 318 -4.86 6.18 12.80
N THR A 319 -4.70 6.05 14.11
CA THR A 319 -5.77 5.67 15.03
C THR A 319 -6.12 6.82 15.97
N ARG A 320 -7.41 7.11 16.10
CA ARG A 320 -7.97 7.88 17.23
C ARG A 320 -9.11 7.12 17.89
N THR A 321 -9.08 7.10 19.22
CA THR A 321 -10.22 6.62 20.00
C THR A 321 -11.06 7.81 20.47
N LEU A 322 -12.34 7.84 20.07
CA LEU A 322 -13.24 8.98 20.20
C LEU A 322 -14.48 8.59 21.04
N PRO A 323 -14.94 9.41 22.00
CA PRO A 323 -16.22 9.16 22.64
C PRO A 323 -17.35 9.48 21.65
N VAL A 324 -18.22 8.53 21.34
CA VAL A 324 -19.27 8.69 20.31
C VAL A 324 -20.13 9.94 20.58
N ASN A 325 -20.48 10.17 21.84
CA ASN A 325 -21.27 11.32 22.29
C ASN A 325 -20.46 12.62 22.49
N GLY A 326 -19.14 12.60 22.25
CA GLY A 326 -18.24 13.74 22.38
C GLY A 326 -17.68 14.01 23.77
N ARG A 327 -17.90 13.13 24.76
CA ARG A 327 -17.33 13.25 26.12
C ARG A 327 -16.88 11.89 26.67
N PHE A 328 -15.64 11.83 27.16
CA PHE A 328 -15.15 10.66 27.86
C PHE A 328 -15.81 10.53 29.24
N SER A 329 -16.18 9.32 29.64
CA SER A 329 -16.45 9.01 31.04
C SER A 329 -15.15 9.02 31.86
N GLU A 330 -15.24 9.04 33.19
CA GLU A 330 -14.05 9.04 34.05
C GLU A 330 -13.15 7.81 33.79
N ILE A 331 -13.75 6.62 33.62
CA ILE A 331 -13.00 5.39 33.34
C ILE A 331 -12.40 5.38 31.93
N GLN A 332 -13.14 5.88 30.92
CA GLN A 332 -12.62 6.00 29.56
C GLN A 332 -11.45 6.98 29.51
N LYS A 333 -11.58 8.14 30.14
CA LYS A 333 -10.53 9.15 30.23
C LYS A 333 -9.30 8.62 30.95
N LYS A 334 -9.48 7.89 32.06
CA LYS A 334 -8.38 7.25 32.79
C LYS A 334 -7.55 6.31 31.91
N ILE A 335 -8.22 5.45 31.13
CA ILE A 335 -7.54 4.51 30.22
C ILE A 335 -6.90 5.27 29.05
N TYR A 336 -7.62 6.23 28.48
CA TYR A 336 -7.16 7.03 27.36
C TYR A 336 -5.91 7.84 27.70
N ASP A 337 -5.90 8.55 28.81
CA ASP A 337 -4.76 9.38 29.23
C ASP A 337 -3.52 8.50 29.52
N ALA A 338 -3.69 7.26 30.00
CA ALA A 338 -2.58 6.31 30.14
C ALA A 338 -1.98 5.87 28.80
N VAL A 339 -2.82 5.65 27.78
CA VAL A 339 -2.35 5.33 26.42
C VAL A 339 -1.66 6.55 25.80
N TYR A 340 -2.20 7.75 26.01
CA TYR A 340 -1.57 9.00 25.58
C TYR A 340 -0.18 9.19 26.22
N GLU A 341 -0.05 9.00 27.54
CA GLU A 341 1.25 9.06 28.24
C GLU A 341 2.25 8.05 27.66
N ALA A 342 1.80 6.83 27.34
CA ALA A 342 2.64 5.82 26.72
C ALA A 342 3.05 6.19 25.29
N GLN A 343 2.17 6.83 24.52
CA GLN A 343 2.45 7.29 23.16
C GLN A 343 3.51 8.39 23.18
N GLU A 344 3.38 9.37 24.07
CA GLU A 344 4.36 10.45 24.19
C GLU A 344 5.75 9.93 24.57
N ALA A 345 5.82 8.95 25.50
CA ALA A 345 7.08 8.29 25.83
C ALA A 345 7.69 7.51 24.65
N GLY A 346 6.84 6.86 23.85
CA GLY A 346 7.25 6.20 22.60
C GLY A 346 7.81 7.20 21.59
N ILE A 347 7.06 8.26 21.29
CA ILE A 347 7.46 9.31 20.33
C ILE A 347 8.76 9.99 20.78
N GLU A 348 8.94 10.31 22.06
CA GLU A 348 10.18 10.90 22.57
C GLU A 348 11.41 9.99 22.33
N ALA A 349 11.23 8.68 22.37
CA ALA A 349 12.29 7.71 22.14
C ALA A 349 12.63 7.50 20.64
N VAL A 350 11.78 7.95 19.72
CA VAL A 350 12.05 7.93 18.28
C VAL A 350 13.05 9.03 17.94
N ARG A 351 14.30 8.67 17.63
CA ARG A 351 15.35 9.65 17.29
C ARG A 351 16.47 9.01 16.45
N PRO A 352 17.20 9.79 15.64
CA PRO A 352 18.32 9.29 14.87
C PRO A 352 19.37 8.66 15.80
N GLY A 353 19.91 7.51 15.41
CA GLY A 353 20.89 6.75 16.20
C GLY A 353 20.29 5.96 17.37
N GLY A 354 18.99 6.09 17.67
CA GLY A 354 18.27 5.24 18.61
C GLY A 354 18.01 3.85 18.04
N LYS A 355 17.85 2.84 18.90
CA LYS A 355 17.47 1.50 18.42
C LYS A 355 16.00 1.52 18.02
N TYR A 356 15.63 0.75 17.00
CA TYR A 356 14.23 0.60 16.61
C TYR A 356 13.35 0.20 17.81
N ARG A 357 13.81 -0.69 18.69
CA ARG A 357 13.00 -1.15 19.83
C ARG A 357 12.76 -0.12 20.93
N ASP A 358 13.53 0.96 20.99
CA ASP A 358 13.55 1.87 22.13
C ASP A 358 12.15 2.52 22.36
N PHE A 359 11.41 2.85 21.31
CA PHE A 359 10.07 3.43 21.43
C PHE A 359 9.02 2.43 21.95
N HIS A 360 9.12 1.16 21.52
CA HIS A 360 8.27 0.10 22.02
C HIS A 360 8.52 -0.14 23.51
N ASP A 361 9.78 -0.25 23.91
CA ASP A 361 10.16 -0.50 25.29
C ASP A 361 9.76 0.69 26.21
N ALA A 362 9.87 1.93 25.72
CA ALA A 362 9.42 3.13 26.44
C ALA A 362 7.91 3.15 26.68
N ALA A 363 7.11 2.90 25.63
CA ALA A 363 5.65 2.86 25.76
C ALA A 363 5.17 1.70 26.65
N GLN A 364 5.74 0.50 26.47
CA GLN A 364 5.40 -0.68 27.27
C GLN A 364 5.70 -0.48 28.76
N ARG A 365 6.77 0.25 29.09
CA ARG A 365 7.09 0.62 30.47
C ARG A 365 5.98 1.47 31.09
N VAL A 366 5.55 2.53 30.41
CA VAL A 366 4.47 3.41 30.91
C VAL A 366 3.16 2.63 31.10
N LEU A 367 2.76 1.82 30.11
CA LEU A 367 1.56 0.98 30.23
C LEU A 367 1.66 0.01 31.41
N THR A 368 2.83 -0.59 31.62
CA THR A 368 3.07 -1.50 32.74
C THR A 368 2.95 -0.77 34.09
N GLU A 369 3.55 0.41 34.22
CA GLU A 369 3.47 1.24 35.42
C GLU A 369 2.01 1.55 35.77
N LYS A 370 1.20 1.94 34.79
CA LYS A 370 -0.24 2.21 34.98
C LYS A 370 -1.02 0.97 35.39
N LEU A 371 -0.78 -0.18 34.74
CA LEU A 371 -1.45 -1.43 35.08
C LEU A 371 -1.12 -1.91 36.50
N VAL A 372 0.12 -1.72 36.96
CA VAL A 372 0.55 -2.01 38.33
C VAL A 372 -0.06 -1.00 39.31
N GLU A 373 -0.03 0.29 38.98
CA GLU A 373 -0.65 1.37 39.80
C GLU A 373 -2.14 1.12 40.03
N TRP A 374 -2.86 0.65 39.01
CA TRP A 374 -4.28 0.33 39.11
C TRP A 374 -4.57 -1.01 39.79
N GLY A 375 -3.54 -1.77 40.14
CA GLY A 375 -3.66 -3.08 40.77
C GLY A 375 -4.20 -4.17 39.84
N LEU A 376 -4.09 -3.99 38.51
CA LEU A 376 -4.48 -5.01 37.53
C LEU A 376 -3.37 -6.06 37.32
N VAL A 377 -2.12 -5.70 37.60
CA VAL A 377 -0.97 -6.62 37.65
C VAL A 377 -0.24 -6.48 38.98
N GLU A 378 0.07 -7.61 39.62
CA GLU A 378 0.86 -7.63 40.83
C GLU A 378 2.37 -7.76 40.55
N GLY A 379 3.17 -7.11 41.40
CA GLY A 379 4.64 -7.22 41.38
C GLY A 379 5.36 -5.95 40.94
N PRO A 380 6.71 -5.93 41.02
CA PRO A 380 7.50 -4.79 40.56
C PRO A 380 7.47 -4.70 39.03
N VAL A 381 7.41 -3.46 38.50
CA VAL A 381 7.34 -3.14 37.07
C VAL A 381 8.36 -3.91 36.23
N GLU A 382 9.63 -3.95 36.66
CA GLU A 382 10.68 -4.66 35.93
C GLU A 382 10.38 -6.16 35.76
N ARG A 383 9.81 -6.80 36.79
CA ARG A 383 9.48 -8.22 36.72
C ARG A 383 8.27 -8.48 35.83
N VAL A 384 7.32 -7.55 35.81
CA VAL A 384 6.16 -7.60 34.92
C VAL A 384 6.62 -7.51 33.45
N LEU A 385 7.50 -6.55 33.13
CA LEU A 385 8.08 -6.37 31.80
C LEU A 385 8.92 -7.58 31.38
N GLU A 386 9.81 -8.09 32.24
CA GLU A 386 10.66 -9.26 31.96
C GLU A 386 9.82 -10.50 31.59
N LEU A 387 8.69 -10.69 32.26
CA LEU A 387 7.76 -11.80 32.01
C LEU A 387 6.74 -11.50 30.90
N GLY A 388 6.63 -10.25 30.48
CA GLY A 388 5.62 -9.79 29.52
C GLY A 388 4.18 -9.92 30.02
N LEU A 389 3.91 -9.84 31.33
CA LEU A 389 2.55 -10.07 31.87
C LEU A 389 1.56 -8.96 31.49
N GLN A 390 2.05 -7.72 31.29
CA GLN A 390 1.24 -6.61 30.82
C GLN A 390 0.58 -6.88 29.46
N ARG A 391 1.19 -7.75 28.65
CA ARG A 391 0.75 -8.06 27.29
C ARG A 391 -0.66 -8.65 27.26
N ARG A 392 -1.22 -9.11 28.38
CA ARG A 392 -2.64 -9.48 28.47
C ARG A 392 -3.57 -8.38 27.94
N TRP A 393 -3.23 -7.11 28.14
CA TRP A 393 -4.05 -5.97 27.70
C TRP A 393 -3.34 -5.08 26.66
N THR A 394 -2.08 -5.34 26.31
CA THR A 394 -1.31 -4.63 25.26
C THR A 394 -0.58 -5.64 24.36
N LEU A 395 -1.31 -6.22 23.40
CA LEU A 395 -0.94 -7.48 22.76
C LEU A 395 -0.01 -7.33 21.53
N HIS A 396 -0.05 -6.18 20.86
CA HIS A 396 0.68 -5.92 19.61
C HIS A 396 1.97 -5.12 19.85
N GLY A 397 2.80 -5.01 18.80
CA GLY A 397 3.93 -4.09 18.80
C GLY A 397 3.43 -2.65 18.87
N THR A 398 4.27 -1.73 19.34
CA THR A 398 3.90 -0.31 19.47
C THR A 398 4.03 0.44 18.14
N GLY A 399 4.35 -0.24 17.04
CA GLY A 399 4.43 0.35 15.72
C GLY A 399 5.25 -0.47 14.73
N HIS A 400 5.27 0.02 13.50
CA HIS A 400 5.94 -0.55 12.33
C HIS A 400 6.40 0.55 11.37
N MET A 401 7.34 0.24 10.48
CA MET A 401 7.67 1.11 9.35
C MET A 401 6.45 1.32 8.46
N LEU A 402 6.36 2.51 7.88
CA LEU A 402 5.26 2.96 7.04
C LEU A 402 5.78 3.56 5.74
N GLY A 403 5.07 3.33 4.63
CA GLY A 403 5.49 3.79 3.30
C GLY A 403 4.47 3.47 2.22
N LEU A 404 4.95 2.82 1.15
CA LEU A 404 4.08 2.30 0.09
C LEU A 404 3.19 1.15 0.56
N ASP A 405 3.59 0.42 1.60
CA ASP A 405 2.72 -0.54 2.29
C ASP A 405 2.46 -0.02 3.71
N VAL A 406 1.27 -0.28 4.27
CA VAL A 406 0.95 0.10 5.66
C VAL A 406 1.95 -0.52 6.64
N HIS A 407 2.14 -1.84 6.55
CA HIS A 407 3.23 -2.55 7.21
C HIS A 407 4.41 -2.63 6.25
N ASP A 408 5.14 -1.52 6.13
CA ASP A 408 6.25 -1.38 5.20
C ASP A 408 7.43 -2.27 5.58
N CYS A 409 8.29 -2.53 4.59
CA CYS A 409 9.57 -3.23 4.80
C CYS A 409 9.45 -4.64 5.43
N ALA A 410 8.33 -5.34 5.23
CA ALA A 410 8.06 -6.64 5.87
C ALA A 410 9.05 -7.78 5.49
N ALA A 411 9.83 -7.62 4.43
CA ALA A 411 10.88 -8.56 4.03
C ALA A 411 12.28 -8.12 4.46
N ALA A 412 12.43 -6.95 5.10
CA ALA A 412 13.71 -6.50 5.60
C ALA A 412 14.27 -7.47 6.65
N ARG A 413 15.59 -7.57 6.70
CA ARG A 413 16.24 -8.42 7.70
C ARG A 413 16.03 -7.84 9.10
N VAL A 414 16.01 -8.72 10.09
CA VAL A 414 15.86 -8.34 11.50
C VAL A 414 16.96 -7.35 11.90
N GLU A 415 18.19 -7.57 11.44
CA GLU A 415 19.36 -6.73 11.75
C GLU A 415 19.25 -5.32 11.16
N SER A 416 18.54 -5.17 10.03
CA SER A 416 18.30 -3.88 9.37
C SER A 416 17.03 -3.19 9.89
N TYR A 417 16.16 -3.94 10.58
CA TYR A 417 14.84 -3.48 11.00
C TYR A 417 14.69 -3.56 12.53
N VAL A 418 14.17 -4.67 13.07
CA VAL A 418 13.81 -4.79 14.50
C VAL A 418 15.02 -4.60 15.43
N ASP A 419 16.19 -5.09 15.04
CA ASP A 419 17.45 -4.91 15.79
C ASP A 419 18.29 -3.74 15.24
N GLY A 420 17.75 -3.02 14.25
CA GLY A 420 18.38 -1.92 13.57
C GLY A 420 18.40 -0.61 14.37
N THR A 421 19.03 0.39 13.76
CA THR A 421 19.10 1.75 14.28
C THR A 421 18.24 2.66 13.42
N LEU A 422 17.55 3.61 14.04
CA LEU A 422 16.74 4.61 13.35
C LEU A 422 17.64 5.64 12.66
N GLU A 423 17.37 5.90 11.39
CA GLU A 423 18.08 6.87 10.57
C GLU A 423 17.13 7.99 10.10
N PRO A 424 17.62 9.22 9.90
CA PRO A 424 16.83 10.30 9.31
C PRO A 424 16.19 9.85 7.99
N GLY A 425 14.91 10.16 7.82
CA GLY A 425 14.11 9.73 6.66
C GLY A 425 13.34 8.43 6.88
N MET A 426 13.59 7.66 7.94
CA MET A 426 12.69 6.56 8.30
C MET A 426 11.35 7.11 8.79
N VAL A 427 10.25 6.44 8.41
CA VAL A 427 8.89 6.75 8.87
C VAL A 427 8.28 5.50 9.48
N LEU A 428 7.73 5.62 10.68
CA LEU A 428 7.13 4.54 11.46
C LEU A 428 5.91 5.03 12.25
N THR A 429 5.00 4.12 12.56
CA THR A 429 3.87 4.37 13.47
C THR A 429 4.32 4.33 14.93
N VAL A 430 3.63 5.07 15.79
CA VAL A 430 3.69 4.91 17.26
C VAL A 430 2.28 4.79 17.83
N GLU A 431 1.88 3.55 18.11
CA GLU A 431 0.50 3.10 18.30
C GLU A 431 0.26 2.26 19.58
N PRO A 432 0.63 2.72 20.79
CA PRO A 432 0.31 1.96 21.99
C PRO A 432 -1.21 1.81 22.17
N GLY A 433 -1.61 0.71 22.81
CA GLY A 433 -3.01 0.46 23.11
C GLY A 433 -3.24 -0.41 24.34
N LEU A 434 -4.42 -0.22 24.95
CA LEU A 434 -4.96 -1.02 26.05
C LEU A 434 -6.33 -1.58 25.66
N TYR A 435 -6.52 -2.88 25.85
CA TYR A 435 -7.72 -3.60 25.42
C TYR A 435 -8.23 -4.51 26.54
N PHE A 436 -9.36 -4.14 27.13
CA PHE A 436 -9.99 -4.91 28.21
C PHE A 436 -11.19 -5.67 27.65
N GLN A 437 -10.99 -6.95 27.31
CA GLN A 437 -12.05 -7.77 26.70
C GLN A 437 -13.32 -7.78 27.58
N ALA A 438 -14.50 -7.80 26.93
CA ALA A 438 -15.78 -7.74 27.62
C ALA A 438 -15.99 -8.91 28.61
N ASP A 439 -15.37 -10.06 28.34
CA ASP A 439 -15.43 -11.27 29.16
C ASP A 439 -14.20 -11.46 30.07
N ASP A 440 -13.31 -10.46 30.18
CA ASP A 440 -12.15 -10.53 31.05
C ASP A 440 -12.54 -10.34 32.52
N LEU A 441 -12.78 -11.46 33.21
CA LEU A 441 -13.12 -11.47 34.64
C LEU A 441 -11.92 -11.14 35.56
N THR A 442 -10.72 -10.96 35.02
CA THR A 442 -9.54 -10.57 35.83
C THR A 442 -9.43 -9.07 36.05
N VAL A 443 -10.25 -8.27 35.37
CA VAL A 443 -10.36 -6.82 35.59
C VAL A 443 -11.74 -6.45 36.17
N PRO A 444 -11.83 -5.32 36.89
CA PRO A 444 -13.11 -4.81 37.38
C PRO A 444 -14.10 -4.58 36.23
N GLU A 445 -15.39 -4.74 36.52
CA GLU A 445 -16.46 -4.67 35.51
C GLU A 445 -16.46 -3.35 34.73
N GLU A 446 -16.10 -2.24 35.36
CA GLU A 446 -16.04 -0.91 34.74
C GLU A 446 -15.00 -0.77 33.62
N TYR A 447 -13.97 -1.63 33.55
CA TYR A 447 -12.97 -1.61 32.47
C TYR A 447 -13.41 -2.41 31.25
N ARG A 448 -14.30 -3.38 31.43
CA ARG A 448 -14.59 -4.40 30.43
C ARG A 448 -15.27 -3.80 29.19
N GLY A 449 -14.82 -4.23 28.02
CA GLY A 449 -15.28 -3.72 26.73
C GLY A 449 -14.67 -2.38 26.33
N ILE A 450 -13.67 -1.87 27.05
CA ILE A 450 -12.97 -0.64 26.68
C ILE A 450 -11.66 -1.00 25.96
N GLY A 451 -11.57 -0.59 24.70
CA GLY A 451 -10.34 -0.59 23.92
C GLY A 451 -9.93 0.83 23.57
N VAL A 452 -8.66 1.15 23.74
CA VAL A 452 -8.08 2.44 23.34
C VAL A 452 -6.77 2.18 22.61
N ARG A 453 -6.62 2.82 21.45
CA ARG A 453 -5.35 3.02 20.73
C ARG A 453 -5.25 4.48 20.29
N ILE A 454 -4.04 5.01 20.33
CA ILE A 454 -3.70 6.33 19.79
C ILE A 454 -2.44 6.12 18.97
N GLU A 455 -2.48 6.52 17.70
CA GLU A 455 -1.44 6.21 16.73
C GLU A 455 -1.12 7.42 15.86
N ASP A 456 0.17 7.60 15.60
CA ASP A 456 0.67 8.65 14.72
C ASP A 456 1.81 8.17 13.85
N ASP A 457 1.93 8.84 12.69
CA ASP A 457 3.00 8.65 11.72
C ASP A 457 4.18 9.54 12.07
N ILE A 458 5.31 8.94 12.45
CA ILE A 458 6.49 9.65 12.95
C ILE A 458 7.62 9.56 11.93
N LEU A 459 8.09 10.72 11.46
CA LEU A 459 9.30 10.85 10.64
C LEU A 459 10.53 11.07 11.53
N VAL A 460 11.55 10.24 11.40
CA VAL A 460 12.86 10.47 12.02
C VAL A 460 13.56 11.61 11.27
N THR A 461 14.01 12.64 11.99
CA THR A 461 14.76 13.78 11.44
C THR A 461 16.23 13.73 11.86
N GLU A 462 17.05 14.66 11.36
CA GLU A 462 18.47 14.76 11.72
C GLU A 462 18.73 15.02 13.22
N ASP A 463 17.76 15.62 13.90
CA ASP A 463 17.87 16.12 15.28
C ASP A 463 16.81 15.54 16.24
N GLY A 464 15.94 14.65 15.75
CA GLY A 464 14.86 14.07 16.54
C GLY A 464 13.82 13.38 15.68
N ASN A 465 12.57 13.79 15.83
CA ASN A 465 11.47 13.31 15.00
C ASN A 465 10.44 14.42 14.75
N ARG A 466 9.57 14.18 13.77
CA ARG A 466 8.40 14.99 13.47
C ARG A 466 7.17 14.09 13.38
N ASN A 467 6.15 14.41 14.16
CA ASN A 467 4.83 13.82 13.99
C ASN A 467 4.17 14.40 12.73
N LEU A 468 3.90 13.56 11.73
CA LEU A 468 3.26 13.96 10.47
C LEU A 468 1.75 14.16 10.63
N SER A 469 1.13 13.48 11.61
CA SER A 469 -0.30 13.46 11.92
C SER A 469 -0.69 14.34 13.11
N ASP A 470 0.13 15.35 13.41
CA ASP A 470 -0.10 16.35 14.46
C ASP A 470 -1.36 17.21 14.25
N GLY A 471 -1.92 17.18 13.03
CA GLY A 471 -3.20 17.81 12.68
C GLY A 471 -4.43 17.21 13.41
N LEU A 472 -4.31 16.05 14.05
CA LEU A 472 -5.36 15.46 14.89
C LEU A 472 -4.98 15.51 16.38
N PRO A 473 -5.85 16.04 17.26
CA PRO A 473 -5.56 16.11 18.69
C PRO A 473 -5.45 14.72 19.32
N ARG A 474 -4.69 14.66 20.41
CA ARG A 474 -4.35 13.40 21.09
C ARG A 474 -4.57 13.45 22.59
N ARG A 475 -4.58 14.63 23.20
CA ARG A 475 -5.00 14.78 24.59
C ARG A 475 -6.52 14.71 24.67
N SER A 476 -7.06 14.03 25.68
CA SER A 476 -8.50 13.80 25.76
C SER A 476 -9.33 15.09 25.80
N ASP A 477 -8.85 16.15 26.47
CA ASP A 477 -9.50 17.47 26.52
C ASP A 477 -9.46 18.20 25.16
N GLU A 478 -8.38 18.04 24.42
CA GLU A 478 -8.25 18.56 23.05
C GLU A 478 -9.14 17.80 22.06
N VAL A 479 -9.25 16.47 22.20
CA VAL A 479 -10.16 15.64 21.40
C VAL A 479 -11.61 16.06 21.63
N GLU A 480 -12.05 16.22 22.88
CA GLU A 480 -13.40 16.68 23.19
C GLU A 480 -13.69 18.08 22.62
N SER A 481 -12.70 18.98 22.69
CA SER A 481 -12.80 20.35 22.18
C SER A 481 -12.88 20.38 20.66
N TRP A 482 -12.03 19.61 19.99
CA TRP A 482 -12.01 19.45 18.53
C TRP A 482 -13.32 18.86 18.02
N MET A 483 -13.78 17.76 18.63
CA MET A 483 -15.06 17.14 18.25
C MET A 483 -16.23 18.11 18.40
N ALA A 484 -16.26 18.89 19.48
CA ALA A 484 -17.27 19.92 19.68
C ALA A 484 -17.20 21.02 18.61
N SER A 485 -16.00 21.42 18.19
CA SER A 485 -15.82 22.47 17.16
C SER A 485 -16.34 22.07 15.77
N LEU A 486 -16.32 20.77 15.45
CA LEU A 486 -16.77 20.25 14.16
C LEU A 486 -18.28 19.98 14.10
N LYS A 487 -18.94 19.81 15.25
CA LYS A 487 -20.38 19.50 15.33
C LYS A 487 -21.31 20.71 15.28
N GLY A 488 -20.77 21.94 15.40
CA GLY A 488 -21.47 23.20 15.14
C GLY A 488 -22.80 23.36 15.88
#